data_AF-A0A3D1Z5M3-F1
#
_entry.id   AF-A0A3D1Z5M3-F1
#
_cell.length_a   1.000
_cell.length_b   1.000
_cell.length_c   1.000
_cell.angle_alpha   90.00
_cell.angle_beta   90.00
_cell.angle_gamma   90.00
#
_symmetry.space_group_name_H-M   'P 1'
#
loop_
_entity.id
_entity.type
_entity.pdbx_description
1 polymer ?
#
loop_
_entity_poly.entity_id
_entity_poly.type
_entity_poly.pdbx_seq_one_letter_code
_entity_poly.pdbx_strand_id
1 'polypeptide(L)'
;MLSELKGDFKVDPNIRPFEEAFGVASSSWESVRDNPLYDFGVIDTSSLVVPNSSVSPVTLCGQAVLNEINLGKTRIWIEGSCELFDDPDPNQPQLLTDITDATQNTDGVLLLVHNGVFSIHGSGGFKGSLFHFNDSFLPVPGSWDGLIGKSTYENITWSFYPSRVTGSEVSYIQNGAFWFTGGQMLDMDGQIAYFHNGLNFSYNSDVLDSIFGVLPPRWLKGSWNDF
;
A
#
# COMPACT_ATOMS: atom_id res chain seq x y z
N MET A 1 -29.05 -6.39 -17.65
CA MET A 1 -29.52 -6.98 -16.39
C MET A 1 -28.57 -6.46 -15.32
N LEU A 2 -28.92 -5.35 -14.64
CA LEU A 2 -27.99 -4.55 -13.82
C LEU A 2 -28.74 -3.85 -12.66
N SER A 3 -29.73 -4.52 -12.05
CA SER A 3 -30.64 -3.88 -11.08
C SER A 3 -30.62 -4.42 -9.65
N GLU A 4 -29.69 -5.29 -9.26
CA GLU A 4 -29.75 -5.95 -7.93
C GLU A 4 -28.49 -5.84 -7.06
N LEU A 5 -27.64 -4.82 -7.24
CA LEU A 5 -26.49 -4.55 -6.35
C LEU A 5 -26.74 -3.39 -5.35
N LYS A 6 -28.00 -2.96 -5.17
CA LYS A 6 -28.34 -1.69 -4.48
C LYS A 6 -27.98 -1.64 -2.98
N GLY A 7 -27.53 -2.75 -2.38
CA GLY A 7 -27.13 -2.82 -0.97
C GLY A 7 -25.73 -3.36 -0.71
N ASP A 8 -25.06 -3.97 -1.70
CA ASP A 8 -23.76 -4.62 -1.51
C ASP A 8 -22.61 -3.61 -1.45
N PHE A 9 -22.82 -2.45 -2.08
CA PHE A 9 -21.88 -1.34 -2.09
C PHE A 9 -22.56 -0.09 -1.53
N LYS A 10 -22.08 0.37 -0.38
CA LYS A 10 -22.46 1.67 0.18
C LYS A 10 -21.32 2.64 -0.04
N VAL A 11 -21.51 3.57 -0.97
CA VAL A 11 -20.59 4.69 -1.15
C VAL A 11 -20.80 5.66 0.00
N ASP A 12 -19.72 5.98 0.71
CA ASP A 12 -19.69 7.07 1.68
C ASP A 12 -18.57 8.04 1.30
N PRO A 13 -18.90 9.22 0.74
CA PRO A 13 -17.90 10.19 0.28
C PRO A 13 -17.18 10.92 1.45
N ASN A 14 -17.62 10.69 2.68
CA ASN A 14 -17.05 11.32 3.87
C ASN A 14 -16.04 10.43 4.59
N ILE A 15 -15.81 9.20 4.11
CA ILE A 15 -14.73 8.36 4.63
C ILE A 15 -13.40 9.11 4.44
N ARG A 16 -12.60 9.10 5.51
CA ARG A 16 -11.26 9.71 5.54
C ARG A 16 -10.30 8.66 6.09
N PRO A 17 -9.83 7.71 5.26
CA PRO A 17 -9.13 6.54 5.75
C PRO A 17 -7.91 6.88 6.62
N PHE A 18 -7.13 7.89 6.24
CA PHE A 18 -5.96 8.30 7.04
C PHE A 18 -6.37 8.87 8.40
N GLU A 19 -7.39 9.74 8.42
CA GLU A 19 -7.91 10.31 9.67
C GLU A 19 -8.57 9.27 10.56
N GLU A 20 -9.26 8.29 9.98
CA GLU A 20 -9.86 7.19 10.72
C GLU A 20 -8.80 6.27 11.34
N ALA A 21 -7.72 5.99 10.63
CA ALA A 21 -6.63 5.13 11.10
C ALA A 21 -5.77 5.82 12.18
N PHE A 22 -5.45 7.09 12.01
CA PHE A 22 -4.48 7.79 12.86
C PHE A 22 -5.09 8.84 13.79
N GLY A 23 -6.37 9.19 13.62
CA GLY A 23 -7.02 10.27 14.37
C GLY A 23 -6.48 11.66 14.05
N VAL A 24 -5.77 11.81 12.93
CA VAL A 24 -5.11 13.04 12.48
C VAL A 24 -5.52 13.33 11.05
N ALA A 25 -5.86 14.58 10.75
CA ALA A 25 -6.17 14.99 9.38
C ALA A 25 -4.99 14.70 8.43
N SER A 26 -5.30 14.27 7.21
CA SER A 26 -4.30 13.94 6.20
C SER A 26 -3.32 15.08 5.92
N SER A 27 -3.75 16.34 6.01
CA SER A 27 -2.89 17.53 5.86
C SER A 27 -1.84 17.72 6.97
N SER A 28 -1.82 16.86 7.98
CA SER A 28 -0.85 16.89 9.09
C SER A 28 -0.17 15.54 9.26
N TRP A 29 -0.01 14.82 8.15
CA TRP A 29 0.56 13.48 8.10
C TRP A 29 1.97 13.41 8.70
N GLU A 30 2.78 14.49 8.67
CA GLU A 30 4.11 14.50 9.30
C GLU A 30 4.00 14.25 10.81
N SER A 31 2.93 14.72 11.45
CA SER A 31 2.69 14.49 12.87
C SER A 31 2.34 13.04 13.21
N VAL A 32 2.04 12.21 12.20
CA VAL A 32 1.90 10.75 12.33
C VAL A 32 3.26 10.09 12.05
N ARG A 33 3.89 10.39 10.91
CA ARG A 33 5.18 9.80 10.52
C ARG A 33 6.26 10.02 11.58
N ASP A 34 6.38 11.25 12.06
CA ASP A 34 7.45 11.67 12.97
C ASP A 34 7.09 11.46 14.45
N ASN A 35 5.93 10.84 14.73
CA ASN A 35 5.50 10.57 16.10
C ASN A 35 6.29 9.40 16.70
N PRO A 36 7.00 9.60 17.83
CA PRO A 36 7.71 8.52 18.50
C PRO A 36 6.83 7.36 18.95
N LEU A 37 5.50 7.55 19.07
CA LEU A 37 4.55 6.49 19.39
C LEU A 37 4.54 5.39 18.32
N TYR A 38 4.60 5.76 17.04
CA TYR A 38 4.55 4.80 15.95
C TYR A 38 5.94 4.23 15.63
N ASP A 39 7.00 5.00 15.88
CA ASP A 39 8.39 4.59 15.68
C ASP A 39 8.66 4.05 14.25
N PHE A 40 8.16 4.77 13.23
CA PHE A 40 8.28 4.36 11.83
C PHE A 40 9.75 4.20 11.42
N GLY A 41 10.04 3.12 10.69
CA GLY A 41 11.19 3.05 9.78
C GLY A 41 10.88 3.85 8.53
N VAL A 42 11.62 4.92 8.24
CA VAL A 42 11.34 5.83 7.11
C VAL A 42 12.26 5.52 5.95
N ILE A 43 11.67 5.24 4.78
CA ILE A 43 12.35 4.98 3.52
C ILE A 43 12.03 6.12 2.57
N ASP A 44 13.00 6.99 2.27
CA ASP A 44 12.90 7.94 1.17
C ASP A 44 13.46 7.31 -0.10
N THR A 45 12.59 6.94 -1.04
CA THR A 45 13.02 6.19 -2.24
C THR A 45 13.88 7.03 -3.17
N SER A 46 13.79 8.36 -3.10
CA SER A 46 14.67 9.26 -3.87
C SER A 46 16.12 9.27 -3.36
N SER A 47 16.33 8.83 -2.11
CA SER A 47 17.64 8.78 -1.45
C SER A 47 18.36 7.43 -1.60
N LEU A 48 17.70 6.42 -2.18
CA LEU A 48 18.25 5.07 -2.28
C LEU A 48 19.46 5.03 -3.24
N VAL A 49 20.55 4.44 -2.76
CA VAL A 49 21.79 4.32 -3.53
C VAL A 49 21.63 3.23 -4.59
N VAL A 50 21.60 3.65 -5.86
CA VAL A 50 21.52 2.72 -7.00
C VAL A 50 22.91 2.22 -7.41
N PRO A 51 23.06 0.92 -7.73
CA PRO A 51 24.35 0.35 -8.10
C PRO A 51 24.87 0.86 -9.45
N ASN A 52 23.98 1.30 -10.34
CA ASN A 52 24.28 1.96 -11.60
C ASN A 52 23.04 2.70 -12.15
N SER A 53 23.21 3.50 -13.19
CA SER A 53 22.15 4.34 -13.79
C SER A 53 21.02 3.57 -14.48
N SER A 54 21.16 2.27 -14.69
CA SER A 54 20.12 1.43 -15.30
C SER A 54 19.14 0.85 -14.27
N VAL A 55 19.41 1.04 -12.97
CA VAL A 55 18.53 0.60 -11.88
C VAL A 55 17.73 1.79 -11.36
N SER A 56 16.41 1.65 -11.30
CA SER A 56 15.55 2.66 -10.71
C SER A 56 15.63 2.57 -9.18
N PRO A 57 15.76 3.69 -8.45
CA PRO A 57 15.69 3.67 -6.97
C PRO A 57 14.41 3.03 -6.45
N VAL A 58 13.30 3.19 -7.19
CA VAL A 58 11.98 2.64 -6.86
C VAL A 58 12.00 1.12 -6.73
N THR A 59 12.83 0.43 -7.51
CA THR A 59 12.89 -1.04 -7.51
C THR A 59 13.84 -1.59 -6.45
N LEU A 60 14.65 -0.73 -5.84
CA LEU A 60 15.41 -1.05 -4.63
C LEU A 60 14.58 -0.91 -3.35
N CYS A 61 13.34 -0.42 -3.47
CA CYS A 61 12.43 -0.29 -2.34
C CYS A 61 12.23 -1.62 -1.60
N GLY A 62 12.09 -2.74 -2.31
CA GLY A 62 11.97 -4.07 -1.67
C GLY A 62 13.14 -4.40 -0.74
N GLN A 63 14.37 -4.03 -1.12
CA GLN A 63 15.54 -4.23 -0.27
C GLN A 63 15.50 -3.34 0.96
N ALA A 64 15.08 -2.08 0.82
CA ALA A 64 14.94 -1.15 1.94
C ALA A 64 13.85 -1.63 2.92
N VAL A 65 12.71 -2.10 2.42
CA VAL A 65 11.63 -2.68 3.24
C VAL A 65 12.13 -3.90 4.00
N LEU A 66 12.80 -4.85 3.34
CA LEU A 66 13.36 -6.03 4.00
C LEU A 66 14.35 -5.65 5.10
N ASN A 67 15.18 -4.64 4.86
CA ASN A 67 16.15 -4.16 5.85
C ASN A 67 15.45 -3.59 7.10
N GLU A 68 14.42 -2.76 6.94
CA GLU A 68 13.67 -2.21 8.07
C GLU A 68 12.99 -3.33 8.89
N ILE A 69 12.40 -4.34 8.23
CA ILE A 69 11.80 -5.49 8.93
C ILE A 69 12.88 -6.24 9.71
N ASN A 70 14.05 -6.48 9.12
CA ASN A 70 15.17 -7.15 9.78
C ASN A 70 15.78 -6.35 10.94
N LEU A 71 15.61 -5.03 10.94
CA LEU A 71 15.95 -4.14 12.07
C LEU A 71 14.89 -4.16 13.18
N GLY A 72 13.80 -4.91 13.00
CA GLY A 72 12.71 -5.04 13.96
C GLY A 72 11.62 -3.97 13.82
N LYS A 73 11.63 -3.17 12.75
CA LYS A 73 10.57 -2.19 12.49
C LYS A 73 9.31 -2.91 12.01
N THR A 74 8.20 -2.70 12.72
CA THR A 74 6.88 -3.21 12.35
C THR A 74 5.99 -2.15 11.70
N ARG A 75 6.45 -0.90 11.63
CA ARG A 75 5.78 0.18 10.91
C ARG A 75 6.79 0.84 10.00
N ILE A 76 6.52 0.81 8.70
CA ILE A 76 7.44 1.28 7.67
C ILE A 76 6.71 2.33 6.86
N TRP A 77 7.31 3.51 6.76
CA TRP A 77 6.81 4.65 6.00
C TRP A 77 7.70 4.84 4.77
N ILE A 78 7.13 4.68 3.59
CA ILE A 78 7.81 4.86 2.32
C ILE A 78 7.37 6.21 1.76
N GLU A 79 8.31 7.12 1.59
CA GLU A 79 8.13 8.37 0.85
C GLU A 79 8.47 8.13 -0.63
N GLY A 80 7.50 8.33 -1.51
CA GLY A 80 7.64 8.18 -2.95
C GLY A 80 7.22 6.81 -3.49
N SER A 81 7.50 6.60 -4.77
CA SER A 81 7.11 5.38 -5.47
C SER A 81 7.91 4.15 -5.00
N CYS A 82 7.29 2.98 -5.00
CA CYS A 82 7.90 1.72 -4.59
C CYS A 82 7.39 0.54 -5.43
N GLU A 83 8.26 -0.43 -5.73
CA GLU A 83 7.86 -1.69 -6.36
C GLU A 83 8.41 -2.88 -5.56
N LEU A 84 7.55 -3.85 -5.26
CA LEU A 84 7.90 -5.13 -4.66
C LEU A 84 7.63 -6.25 -5.65
N PHE A 85 8.61 -7.10 -5.92
CA PHE A 85 8.44 -8.13 -6.93
C PHE A 85 9.33 -9.35 -6.73
N ASP A 86 8.90 -10.47 -7.32
CA ASP A 86 9.69 -11.70 -7.52
C ASP A 86 9.80 -12.09 -9.01
N ASP A 87 9.36 -11.22 -9.92
CA ASP A 87 9.49 -11.47 -11.36
C ASP A 87 10.98 -11.42 -11.79
N PRO A 88 11.45 -12.31 -12.69
CA PRO A 88 12.84 -12.37 -13.10
C PRO A 88 13.32 -11.08 -13.79
N ASP A 89 14.03 -10.22 -13.07
CA ASP A 89 14.82 -9.11 -13.62
C ASP A 89 16.31 -9.33 -13.31
N PRO A 90 17.19 -9.47 -14.32
CA PRO A 90 18.62 -9.68 -14.09
C PRO A 90 19.34 -8.47 -13.49
N ASN A 91 18.70 -7.29 -13.45
CA ASN A 91 19.31 -6.04 -12.99
C ASN A 91 18.81 -5.61 -11.60
N GLN A 92 17.89 -6.35 -10.98
CA GLN A 92 17.18 -5.87 -9.80
C GLN A 92 16.92 -7.02 -8.79
N PRO A 93 16.91 -6.71 -7.48
CA PRO A 93 16.74 -7.73 -6.45
C PRO A 93 15.26 -8.15 -6.34
N GLN A 94 15.01 -9.44 -6.52
CA GLN A 94 13.70 -10.09 -6.36
C GLN A 94 13.55 -10.52 -4.89
N LEU A 95 12.78 -9.77 -4.12
CA LEU A 95 12.76 -9.85 -2.66
C LEU A 95 11.37 -9.99 -2.07
N LEU A 96 10.32 -10.13 -2.88
CA LEU A 96 8.97 -10.24 -2.37
C LEU A 96 8.81 -11.48 -1.47
N THR A 97 9.38 -12.62 -1.85
CA THR A 97 9.39 -13.84 -1.04
C THR A 97 10.10 -13.60 0.30
N ASP A 98 11.32 -13.04 0.27
CA ASP A 98 12.11 -12.76 1.48
C ASP A 98 11.39 -11.79 2.42
N ILE A 99 10.73 -10.76 1.88
CA ILE A 99 9.88 -9.84 2.63
C ILE A 99 8.71 -10.59 3.28
N THR A 100 7.99 -11.41 2.50
CA THR A 100 6.84 -12.16 3.05
C THR A 100 7.26 -13.11 4.16
N ASP A 101 8.41 -13.79 4.03
CA ASP A 101 8.97 -14.68 5.04
C ASP A 101 9.38 -13.90 6.30
N ALA A 102 10.03 -12.74 6.13
CA ALA A 102 10.42 -11.88 7.24
C ALA A 102 9.19 -11.41 8.05
N THR A 103 8.09 -11.05 7.37
CA THR A 103 6.86 -10.62 8.07
C THR A 103 6.23 -11.71 8.92
N GLN A 104 6.40 -13.00 8.59
CA GLN A 104 5.84 -14.10 9.36
C GLN A 104 6.40 -14.17 10.79
N ASN A 105 7.62 -13.66 11.00
CA ASN A 105 8.30 -13.62 12.29
C ASN A 105 7.91 -12.41 13.15
N THR A 106 6.95 -11.60 12.71
CA THR A 106 6.42 -10.43 13.43
C THR A 106 4.97 -10.67 13.83
N ASP A 107 4.38 -9.79 14.65
CA ASP A 107 2.94 -9.80 14.93
C ASP A 107 2.10 -9.07 13.87
N GLY A 108 2.76 -8.54 12.83
CA GLY A 108 2.15 -7.71 11.81
C GLY A 108 3.06 -6.56 11.44
N VAL A 109 3.21 -6.33 10.13
CA VAL A 109 3.92 -5.15 9.61
C VAL A 109 2.93 -4.19 8.95
N LEU A 110 3.01 -2.90 9.26
CA LEU A 110 2.36 -1.86 8.48
C LEU A 110 3.32 -1.37 7.42
N LEU A 111 2.93 -1.55 6.16
CA LEU A 111 3.58 -0.91 5.03
C LEU A 111 2.75 0.32 4.64
N LEU A 112 3.26 1.51 4.91
CA LEU A 112 2.62 2.77 4.53
C LEU A 112 3.38 3.38 3.36
N VAL A 113 2.72 3.54 2.21
CA VAL A 113 3.29 4.20 1.03
C VAL A 113 2.66 5.57 0.90
N HIS A 114 3.50 6.60 0.85
CA HIS A 114 3.10 8.00 0.82
C HIS A 114 3.58 8.68 -0.45
N ASN A 115 2.67 9.34 -1.17
CA ASN A 115 2.95 10.19 -2.33
C ASN A 115 3.79 9.53 -3.43
N GLY A 116 3.26 8.44 -3.98
CA GLY A 116 3.90 7.73 -5.08
C GLY A 116 3.01 6.68 -5.73
N VAL A 117 3.54 6.05 -6.79
CA VAL A 117 2.96 4.81 -7.33
C VAL A 117 3.48 3.61 -6.54
N PHE A 118 2.64 2.60 -6.35
CA PHE A 118 3.01 1.37 -5.67
C PHE A 118 2.61 0.15 -6.49
N SER A 119 3.56 -0.75 -6.75
CA SER A 119 3.28 -2.02 -7.42
C SER A 119 3.77 -3.23 -6.63
N ILE A 120 2.99 -4.30 -6.71
CA ILE A 120 3.35 -5.63 -6.23
C ILE A 120 3.21 -6.63 -7.37
N HIS A 121 4.28 -7.38 -7.65
CA HIS A 121 4.31 -8.41 -8.70
C HIS A 121 4.80 -9.75 -8.15
N GLY A 122 3.91 -10.72 -8.02
CA GLY A 122 4.30 -12.06 -7.60
C GLY A 122 3.22 -12.77 -6.79
N SER A 123 3.66 -13.70 -5.94
CA SER A 123 2.76 -14.51 -5.11
C SER A 123 3.27 -14.66 -3.70
N GLY A 124 2.37 -14.65 -2.72
CA GLY A 124 2.75 -14.77 -1.31
C GLY A 124 1.73 -14.15 -0.36
N GLY A 125 1.99 -14.28 0.93
CA GLY A 125 1.17 -13.70 1.99
C GLY A 125 2.00 -12.76 2.86
N PHE A 126 1.66 -11.48 2.87
CA PHE A 126 2.27 -10.50 3.75
C PHE A 126 1.55 -10.51 5.10
N LYS A 127 2.24 -10.88 6.19
CA LYS A 127 1.66 -10.81 7.54
C LYS A 127 1.67 -9.36 8.01
N GLY A 128 0.62 -8.64 7.68
CA GLY A 128 0.60 -7.19 7.84
C GLY A 128 -0.50 -6.51 7.03
N SER A 129 -0.42 -5.18 6.97
CA SER A 129 -1.38 -4.34 6.25
C SER A 129 -0.68 -3.35 5.33
N LEU A 130 -1.34 -3.04 4.22
CA LEU A 130 -0.96 -1.93 3.34
C LEU A 130 -1.79 -0.70 3.66
N PHE A 131 -1.14 0.44 3.77
CA PHE A 131 -1.79 1.75 3.73
C PHE A 131 -1.15 2.58 2.61
N HIS A 132 -1.86 2.80 1.50
CA HIS A 132 -1.37 3.64 0.40
C HIS A 132 -2.10 4.99 0.46
N PHE A 133 -1.34 6.05 0.66
CA PHE A 133 -1.84 7.40 0.90
C PHE A 133 -1.21 8.40 -0.08
N ASN A 134 -2.03 9.12 -0.85
CA ASN A 134 -1.58 10.18 -1.75
C ASN A 134 -2.41 11.44 -1.51
N ASP A 135 -1.85 12.44 -0.83
CA ASP A 135 -2.50 13.74 -0.58
C ASP A 135 -2.11 14.80 -1.61
N SER A 136 -0.89 14.74 -2.11
CA SER A 136 -0.31 15.74 -3.02
C SER A 136 0.23 15.13 -4.31
N PHE A 137 0.39 13.82 -4.36
CA PHE A 137 0.83 13.09 -5.54
C PHE A 137 -0.31 12.89 -6.54
N LEU A 138 -0.03 13.20 -7.82
CA LEU A 138 -0.87 12.81 -8.96
C LEU A 138 -0.01 11.97 -9.92
N PRO A 139 -0.44 10.75 -10.27
CA PRO A 139 0.34 9.92 -11.18
C PRO A 139 0.41 10.56 -12.57
N VAL A 140 1.55 10.38 -13.23
CA VAL A 140 1.75 10.68 -14.64
C VAL A 140 2.31 9.43 -15.33
N PRO A 141 2.25 9.29 -16.66
CA PRO A 141 2.79 8.11 -17.32
C PRO A 141 4.25 7.80 -16.98
N GLY A 142 5.07 8.85 -16.77
CA GLY A 142 6.47 8.70 -16.35
C GLY A 142 6.67 8.22 -14.90
N SER A 143 5.63 8.27 -14.04
CA SER A 143 5.70 7.74 -12.67
C SER A 143 5.96 6.24 -12.63
N TRP A 144 5.64 5.53 -13.72
CA TRP A 144 5.81 4.10 -13.88
C TRP A 144 7.10 3.71 -14.65
N ASP A 145 7.93 4.67 -15.03
CA ASP A 145 9.13 4.39 -15.82
C ASP A 145 10.13 3.52 -15.03
N GLY A 146 10.57 2.44 -15.67
CA GLY A 146 11.48 1.46 -15.07
C GLY A 146 10.80 0.44 -14.14
N LEU A 147 9.47 0.50 -13.97
CA LEU A 147 8.71 -0.43 -13.14
C LEU A 147 8.05 -1.53 -13.98
N ILE A 148 7.97 -2.74 -13.42
CA ILE A 148 7.26 -3.87 -14.00
C ILE A 148 5.76 -3.55 -14.11
N GLY A 149 5.21 -2.81 -13.13
CA GLY A 149 3.83 -2.32 -13.10
C GLY A 149 3.40 -1.60 -14.37
N LYS A 150 4.34 -0.92 -15.06
CA LYS A 150 4.06 -0.25 -16.33
C LYS A 150 3.48 -1.20 -17.38
N SER A 151 4.15 -2.33 -17.57
CA SER A 151 3.71 -3.34 -18.52
C SER A 151 2.34 -3.93 -18.16
N THR A 152 2.00 -3.98 -16.87
CA THR A 152 0.74 -4.53 -16.39
C THR A 152 -0.43 -3.62 -16.74
N TYR A 153 -0.31 -2.30 -16.54
CA TYR A 153 -1.42 -1.41 -16.93
C TYR A 153 -1.49 -1.18 -18.45
N GLU A 154 -0.37 -1.27 -19.17
CA GLU A 154 -0.34 -1.11 -20.64
C GLU A 154 -1.00 -2.29 -21.37
N ASN A 155 -0.90 -3.49 -20.81
CA ASN A 155 -1.44 -4.72 -21.39
C ASN A 155 -2.84 -5.11 -20.89
N ILE A 156 -3.54 -4.22 -20.19
CA ILE A 156 -4.90 -4.47 -19.70
C ILE A 156 -5.84 -4.72 -20.87
N THR A 157 -6.65 -5.78 -20.78
CA THR A 157 -7.78 -5.99 -21.67
C THR A 157 -8.86 -4.93 -21.36
N TRP A 158 -8.88 -3.85 -22.13
CA TRP A 158 -9.79 -2.71 -21.96
C TRP A 158 -11.29 -3.06 -22.03
N SER A 159 -11.65 -4.25 -22.50
CA SER A 159 -13.06 -4.66 -22.62
C SER A 159 -13.80 -4.77 -21.30
N PHE A 160 -13.09 -4.82 -20.17
CA PHE A 160 -13.69 -4.88 -18.83
C PHE A 160 -13.92 -3.50 -18.19
N TYR A 161 -13.46 -2.42 -18.83
CA TYR A 161 -13.53 -1.06 -18.28
C TYR A 161 -14.36 -0.12 -19.17
N PRO A 162 -15.05 0.87 -18.58
CA PRO A 162 -15.84 1.83 -19.34
C PRO A 162 -14.98 2.77 -20.20
N SER A 163 -13.71 2.95 -19.85
CA SER A 163 -12.73 3.77 -20.57
C SER A 163 -11.34 3.17 -20.48
N ARG A 164 -10.46 3.60 -21.39
CA ARG A 164 -9.04 3.23 -21.35
C ARG A 164 -8.38 3.91 -20.15
N VAL A 165 -7.89 3.11 -19.22
CA VAL A 165 -7.09 3.58 -18.09
C VAL A 165 -5.70 3.97 -18.59
N THR A 166 -5.17 5.05 -18.04
CA THR A 166 -3.85 5.56 -18.39
C THR A 166 -2.95 5.61 -17.16
N GLY A 167 -1.63 5.62 -17.37
CA GLY A 167 -0.67 5.80 -16.27
C GLY A 167 -0.81 7.13 -15.52
N SER A 168 -1.63 8.07 -16.01
CA SER A 168 -2.01 9.30 -15.30
C SER A 168 -3.17 9.15 -14.32
N GLU A 169 -3.75 7.96 -14.23
CA GLU A 169 -4.87 7.69 -13.32
C GLU A 169 -4.52 6.58 -12.33
N VAL A 170 -3.57 5.69 -12.67
CA VAL A 170 -3.20 4.54 -11.82
C VAL A 170 -2.11 4.92 -10.84
N SER A 171 -2.38 4.65 -9.56
CA SER A 171 -1.37 4.77 -8.49
C SER A 171 -1.02 3.45 -7.84
N TYR A 172 -1.92 2.46 -7.87
CA TYR A 172 -1.67 1.15 -7.28
C TYR A 172 -1.84 0.03 -8.30
N ILE A 173 -0.90 -0.91 -8.34
CA ILE A 173 -0.97 -2.13 -9.15
C ILE A 173 -0.66 -3.35 -8.28
N GLN A 174 -1.54 -4.34 -8.30
CA GLN A 174 -1.28 -5.65 -7.74
C GLN A 174 -1.43 -6.72 -8.82
N ASN A 175 -0.34 -7.42 -9.11
CA ASN A 175 -0.26 -8.44 -10.14
C ASN A 175 0.18 -9.78 -9.54
N GLY A 176 -0.62 -10.84 -9.74
CA GLY A 176 -0.30 -12.20 -9.27
C GLY A 176 -1.14 -12.70 -8.10
N ALA A 177 -0.64 -13.62 -7.29
CA ALA A 177 -1.39 -14.28 -6.21
C ALA A 177 -0.88 -13.84 -4.83
N PHE A 178 -1.06 -12.55 -4.54
CA PHE A 178 -0.56 -11.90 -3.32
C PHE A 178 -1.70 -11.42 -2.43
N TRP A 179 -1.53 -11.45 -1.10
CA TRP A 179 -2.51 -10.88 -0.16
C TRP A 179 -1.86 -10.38 1.13
N PHE A 180 -2.53 -9.42 1.78
CA PHE A 180 -2.21 -8.91 3.12
C PHE A 180 -3.16 -9.53 4.14
N THR A 181 -2.64 -10.03 5.26
CA THR A 181 -3.49 -10.65 6.29
C THR A 181 -4.25 -9.63 7.14
N GLY A 182 -3.77 -8.39 7.26
CA GLY A 182 -4.44 -7.29 7.98
C GLY A 182 -5.25 -6.36 7.07
N GLY A 183 -5.23 -6.59 5.76
CA GLY A 183 -6.01 -5.83 4.78
C GLY A 183 -5.23 -4.71 4.10
N GLN A 184 -5.93 -3.97 3.24
CA GLN A 184 -5.38 -2.91 2.40
C GLN A 184 -6.27 -1.68 2.50
N MET A 185 -5.67 -0.53 2.80
CA MET A 185 -6.33 0.78 2.88
C MET A 185 -5.72 1.65 1.79
N LEU A 186 -6.55 2.12 0.87
CA LEU A 186 -6.14 2.88 -0.30
C LEU A 186 -6.79 4.27 -0.25
N ASP A 187 -6.05 5.25 0.25
CA ASP A 187 -6.44 6.64 0.42
C ASP A 187 -5.77 7.51 -0.66
N MET A 188 -6.28 7.36 -1.88
CA MET A 188 -5.72 7.97 -3.08
C MET A 188 -6.83 8.57 -3.94
N ASP A 189 -7.38 9.70 -3.48
CA ASP A 189 -8.58 10.31 -4.03
C ASP A 189 -8.45 10.59 -5.54
N GLY A 190 -9.46 10.18 -6.30
CA GLY A 190 -9.50 10.30 -7.76
C GLY A 190 -8.52 9.39 -8.53
N GLN A 191 -7.82 8.47 -7.86
CA GLN A 191 -6.83 7.57 -8.48
C GLN A 191 -7.32 6.13 -8.53
N ILE A 192 -6.74 5.34 -9.43
CA ILE A 192 -7.12 3.97 -9.73
C ILE A 192 -6.17 3.01 -9.02
N ALA A 193 -6.76 2.06 -8.31
CA ALA A 193 -6.12 0.80 -7.92
C ALA A 193 -6.47 -0.27 -8.92
N TYR A 194 -5.45 -0.86 -9.51
CA TYR A 194 -5.58 -1.93 -10.48
C TYR A 194 -5.18 -3.27 -9.86
N PHE A 195 -6.11 -4.21 -9.88
CA PHE A 195 -5.96 -5.55 -9.34
C PHE A 195 -6.01 -6.56 -10.49
N HIS A 196 -4.85 -7.09 -10.88
CA HIS A 196 -4.70 -8.21 -11.81
C HIS A 196 -4.22 -9.44 -11.07
N ASN A 197 -5.09 -10.00 -10.23
CA ASN A 197 -4.67 -10.94 -9.22
C ASN A 197 -5.69 -12.05 -8.94
N GLY A 198 -5.17 -13.14 -8.37
CA GLY A 198 -5.98 -14.09 -7.62
C GLY A 198 -6.09 -13.59 -6.18
N LEU A 199 -7.27 -13.10 -5.79
CA LEU A 199 -7.50 -12.59 -4.44
C LEU A 199 -7.93 -13.70 -3.48
N ASN A 200 -7.25 -13.77 -2.33
CA ASN A 200 -7.74 -14.46 -1.15
C ASN A 200 -8.05 -13.41 -0.08
N PHE A 201 -9.34 -13.14 0.13
CA PHE A 201 -9.80 -12.24 1.19
C PHE A 201 -9.72 -12.98 2.53
N SER A 202 -8.56 -12.91 3.17
CA SER A 202 -8.36 -13.35 4.54
C SER A 202 -8.07 -12.13 5.41
N TYR A 203 -8.77 -12.03 6.53
CA TYR A 203 -8.63 -10.93 7.47
C TYR A 203 -8.31 -11.47 8.85
N ASN A 204 -7.25 -10.94 9.45
CA ASN A 204 -6.84 -11.23 10.81
C ASN A 204 -6.78 -9.91 11.59
N SER A 205 -7.74 -9.71 12.51
CA SER A 205 -7.81 -8.51 13.35
C SER A 205 -6.58 -8.32 14.24
N ASP A 206 -5.96 -9.42 14.68
CA ASP A 206 -4.81 -9.36 15.59
C ASP A 206 -3.62 -8.64 14.92
N VAL A 207 -3.54 -8.69 13.58
CA VAL A 207 -2.53 -7.98 12.80
C VAL A 207 -2.79 -6.47 12.78
N LEU A 208 -4.05 -6.03 12.72
CA LEU A 208 -4.37 -4.60 12.82
C LEU A 208 -4.17 -4.10 14.25
N ASP A 209 -4.57 -4.89 15.25
CA ASP A 209 -4.41 -4.54 16.66
C ASP A 209 -2.92 -4.42 17.04
N SER A 210 -2.03 -5.23 16.44
CA SER A 210 -0.58 -5.10 16.67
C SER A 210 0.02 -3.83 16.03
N ILE A 211 -0.54 -3.42 14.88
CA ILE A 211 -0.10 -2.23 14.14
C ILE A 211 -0.61 -0.95 14.80
N PHE A 212 -1.92 -0.81 14.96
CA PHE A 212 -2.59 0.42 15.39
C PHE A 212 -2.83 0.47 16.91
N GLY A 213 -2.61 -0.66 17.59
CA GLY A 213 -3.12 -0.86 18.94
C GLY A 213 -4.60 -1.19 18.92
N VAL A 214 -5.13 -1.61 20.07
CA VAL A 214 -6.58 -1.67 20.27
C VAL A 214 -7.07 -0.23 20.36
N LEU A 215 -7.73 0.26 19.31
CA LEU A 215 -8.41 1.56 19.38
C LEU A 215 -9.35 1.54 20.58
N PRO A 216 -9.21 2.46 21.56
CA PRO A 216 -10.11 2.49 22.69
C PRO A 216 -11.54 2.69 22.15
N PRO A 217 -12.53 1.92 22.65
CA PRO A 217 -13.89 2.03 22.18
C PRO A 217 -14.37 3.47 22.28
N ARG A 218 -14.75 4.07 21.14
CA ARG A 218 -15.30 5.42 21.09
C ARG A 218 -16.82 5.32 21.24
N TRP A 219 -17.36 6.06 22.20
CA TRP A 219 -18.80 6.18 22.37
C TRP A 219 -19.38 6.94 21.18
N LEU A 220 -20.31 6.31 20.46
CA LEU A 220 -21.06 6.99 19.42
C LEU A 220 -22.01 8.00 20.07
N LYS A 221 -22.15 9.17 19.43
CA LYS A 221 -23.13 10.18 19.85
C LYS A 221 -24.53 9.56 19.91
N GLY A 222 -25.21 9.68 21.06
CA GLY A 222 -26.48 8.99 21.35
C GLY A 222 -26.34 7.65 22.09
N SER A 223 -25.13 7.23 22.44
CA SER A 223 -24.90 6.09 23.34
C SER A 223 -25.00 6.50 24.81
N TRP A 224 -24.96 5.52 25.72
CA TRP A 224 -25.20 5.77 27.15
C TRP A 224 -24.11 6.61 27.86
N ASN A 225 -22.98 6.86 27.20
CA ASN A 225 -21.84 7.61 27.73
C ASN A 225 -21.37 8.64 26.68
N ASP A 226 -22.27 9.52 26.26
CA ASP A 226 -22.06 10.53 25.21
C ASP A 226 -21.95 11.98 25.73
N PHE A 227 -21.49 12.15 26.97
CA PHE A 227 -21.35 13.45 27.64
C PHE A 227 -20.02 14.19 27.36
#